data_AF-A0AAV7IBZ6-F1
#
_entry.id   AF-A0AAV7IBZ6-F1
#
_cell.length_a   1.000
_cell.length_b   1.000
_cell.length_c   1.000
_cell.angle_alpha   90.00
_cell.angle_beta   90.00
_cell.angle_gamma   90.00
#
_symmetry.space_group_name_H-M   'P 1'
#
loop_
_entity.id
_entity.type
_entity.pdbx_description
1 polymer ?
#
loop_
_entity_poly.entity_id
_entity_poly.type
_entity_poly.pdbx_seq_one_letter_code
_entity_poly.pdbx_strand_id
1 'polypeptide(L)'
;MKFTYNTFISEIQLYRILLKFFKILGLAPFNVHLIPSAQNKKEQQFDINYTYSFEESAYDFILSVCLLFKIIYDFVHQHFENAYQHLYHIVNNFSLMMIITSYCLKQKLSAKIITNLTYLESELACKSWDYSFKITSVKKYCIAITIFFTINFIAIIVFHALWSANQTIETYVTLSSLFITEVCVIQYASVMIFLYQRFKTLNSSLLVLANNNNGFNYLGLWTNSIRNNITNQKLIFLRQAHRLLYNCLCDTTKFYSVPILFAVLSNFPILLLSVESLIRTKFTSEELFNMGLHVDFGIGLLIVFSLAPISVLCFFVTKIITEMKRTKDNVSKIITVRSSDGLFKDELEKFYIELLHANYNITACGFFKIDNSLLSLIFTGIIVYCFTVQQAHEKENEGFLLSSFISII
;
A
#
# COMPACT_ATOMS: atom_id res chain seq x y z
N MET A 1 -26.20 16.98 -14.72
CA MET A 1 -24.90 16.62 -15.31
C MET A 1 -23.76 17.63 -15.11
N LYS A 2 -23.97 18.95 -14.99
CA LYS A 2 -22.85 19.89 -14.72
C LYS A 2 -22.16 19.70 -13.36
N PHE A 3 -22.87 19.25 -12.32
CA PHE A 3 -22.31 19.07 -10.97
C PHE A 3 -21.32 17.89 -10.88
N THR A 4 -21.55 16.82 -11.64
CA THR A 4 -20.67 15.63 -11.69
C THR A 4 -19.37 15.89 -12.44
N TYR A 5 -19.34 16.89 -13.33
CA TYR A 5 -18.14 17.24 -14.09
C TYR A 5 -17.12 18.03 -13.24
N ASN A 6 -17.59 19.00 -12.46
CA ASN A 6 -16.70 19.79 -11.58
C ASN A 6 -16.10 18.94 -10.45
N THR A 7 -16.89 18.02 -9.88
CA THR A 7 -16.33 17.05 -8.92
C THR A 7 -15.25 16.23 -9.60
N PHE A 8 -15.53 15.61 -10.76
CA PHE A 8 -14.57 14.80 -11.53
C PHE A 8 -13.25 15.54 -11.84
N ILE A 9 -13.30 16.81 -12.25
CA ILE A 9 -12.08 17.62 -12.49
C ILE A 9 -11.25 17.79 -11.23
N SER A 10 -11.88 18.11 -10.09
CA SER A 10 -11.15 18.26 -8.82
C SER A 10 -10.46 16.96 -8.41
N GLU A 11 -11.03 15.80 -8.77
CA GLU A 11 -10.46 14.48 -8.50
C GLU A 11 -9.18 14.26 -9.31
N ILE A 12 -9.25 14.57 -10.61
CA ILE A 12 -8.10 14.47 -11.51
C ILE A 12 -6.97 15.39 -11.07
N GLN A 13 -7.29 16.61 -10.61
CA GLN A 13 -6.27 17.56 -10.13
C GLN A 13 -5.51 17.02 -8.92
N LEU A 14 -6.21 16.41 -7.96
CA LEU A 14 -5.57 15.85 -6.77
C LEU A 14 -4.66 14.67 -7.12
N TYR A 15 -5.13 13.75 -7.98
CA TYR A 15 -4.28 12.65 -8.46
C TYR A 15 -3.05 13.17 -9.20
N ARG A 16 -3.16 14.25 -9.98
CA ARG A 16 -2.01 14.88 -10.63
C ARG A 16 -1.00 15.43 -9.62
N ILE A 17 -1.44 16.02 -8.51
CA ILE A 17 -0.53 16.50 -7.45
C ILE A 17 0.20 15.32 -6.80
N LEU A 18 -0.53 14.26 -6.44
CA LEU A 18 0.08 13.04 -5.88
C LEU A 18 1.05 12.37 -6.85
N LEU A 19 0.69 12.28 -8.13
CA LEU A 19 1.57 11.73 -9.17
C LEU A 19 2.82 12.57 -9.36
N LYS A 20 2.72 13.90 -9.34
CA LYS A 20 3.90 14.79 -9.36
C LYS A 20 4.80 14.57 -8.16
N PHE A 21 4.21 14.42 -6.97
CA PHE A 21 4.96 14.12 -5.75
C PHE A 21 5.71 12.78 -5.87
N PHE A 22 5.04 11.70 -6.28
CA PHE A 22 5.70 10.40 -6.51
C PHE A 22 6.75 10.46 -7.62
N LYS A 23 6.52 11.26 -8.65
CA LYS A 23 7.46 11.45 -9.76
C LYS A 23 8.76 12.10 -9.29
N ILE A 24 8.71 13.10 -8.40
CA ILE A 24 9.90 13.72 -7.81
C ILE A 24 10.73 12.69 -7.02
N LEU A 25 10.06 11.72 -6.38
CA LEU A 25 10.70 10.67 -5.59
C LEU A 25 11.19 9.47 -6.42
N GLY A 26 10.99 9.46 -7.74
CA GLY A 26 11.31 8.30 -8.58
C GLY A 26 10.35 7.11 -8.45
N LEU A 27 9.15 7.35 -7.91
CA LEU A 27 8.10 6.33 -7.69
C LEU A 27 6.96 6.41 -8.73
N ALA A 28 7.11 7.23 -9.76
CA ALA A 28 6.16 7.33 -10.87
C ALA A 28 6.84 7.76 -12.19
N PRO A 29 7.76 6.96 -12.75
CA PRO A 29 8.49 7.29 -13.97
C PRO A 29 7.66 7.02 -15.24
N PHE A 30 6.51 7.68 -15.35
CA PHE A 30 5.67 7.65 -16.54
C PHE A 30 5.06 9.03 -16.79
N ASN A 31 4.81 9.29 -18.07
CA ASN A 31 4.15 10.51 -18.51
C ASN A 31 2.66 10.30 -18.73
N VAL A 32 1.89 11.36 -18.42
CA VAL A 32 0.45 11.40 -18.61
C VAL A 32 0.15 12.25 -19.83
N HIS A 33 -0.33 11.62 -20.90
CA HIS A 33 -0.80 12.31 -22.09
C HIS A 33 -2.32 12.36 -22.11
N LEU A 34 -2.87 13.56 -22.28
CA LEU A 34 -4.29 13.78 -22.51
C LEU A 34 -4.51 13.77 -24.02
N ILE A 35 -5.13 12.72 -24.52
CA ILE A 35 -5.51 12.62 -25.92
C ILE A 35 -6.98 13.04 -26.03
N PRO A 36 -7.32 14.05 -26.84
CA PRO A 36 -8.73 14.37 -27.09
C PRO A 36 -9.40 13.17 -27.76
N SER A 37 -10.50 12.66 -27.19
CA SER A 37 -11.19 11.50 -27.73
C SER A 37 -11.87 11.84 -29.05
N ALA A 38 -11.55 11.10 -30.11
CA ALA A 38 -12.05 11.36 -31.46
C ALA A 38 -13.55 11.02 -31.63
N GLN A 39 -14.14 10.25 -30.71
CA GLN A 39 -15.45 9.61 -30.91
C GLN A 39 -16.66 10.51 -30.63
N ASN A 40 -16.51 11.70 -30.04
CA ASN A 40 -17.66 12.59 -29.80
C ASN A 40 -17.31 14.08 -29.90
N LYS A 41 -17.53 14.71 -31.06
CA LYS A 41 -17.35 16.16 -31.25
C LYS A 41 -18.23 17.04 -30.34
N LYS A 42 -19.29 16.48 -29.72
CA LYS A 42 -20.22 17.23 -28.85
C LYS A 42 -19.90 17.14 -27.36
N GLU A 43 -19.09 16.18 -26.93
CA GLU A 43 -18.66 16.04 -25.53
C GLU A 43 -17.14 15.92 -25.51
N GLN A 44 -16.45 16.93 -24.98
CA GLN A 44 -14.99 16.94 -24.81
C GLN A 44 -14.57 15.86 -23.80
N GLN A 45 -14.59 14.60 -24.23
CA GLN A 45 -14.00 13.50 -23.50
C GLN A 45 -12.52 13.44 -23.85
N PHE A 46 -11.67 13.35 -22.83
CA PHE A 46 -10.23 13.18 -22.98
C PHE A 46 -9.89 11.75 -22.55
N ASP A 47 -9.23 11.02 -23.44
CA ASP A 47 -8.64 9.73 -23.12
C ASP A 47 -7.27 9.98 -22.48
N ILE A 48 -7.06 9.41 -21.29
CA ILE A 48 -5.80 9.56 -20.56
C ILE A 48 -4.93 8.36 -20.90
N ASN A 49 -3.90 8.58 -21.72
CA ASN A 49 -2.91 7.57 -22.05
C ASN A 49 -1.63 7.80 -21.25
N TYR A 50 -1.20 6.75 -20.57
CA TYR A 50 0.05 6.75 -19.82
C TYR A 50 1.13 6.11 -20.69
N THR A 51 2.17 6.87 -21.02
CA THR A 51 3.30 6.36 -21.80
C THR A 51 4.57 6.37 -20.97
N TYR A 52 5.46 5.43 -21.29
CA TYR A 52 6.79 5.37 -20.73
C TYR A 52 7.59 6.63 -21.11
N SER A 53 8.40 7.10 -20.17
CA SER A 53 9.28 8.26 -20.33
C SER A 53 10.74 7.82 -20.16
N PHE A 54 11.53 7.90 -21.23
CA PHE A 54 12.96 7.56 -21.18
C PHE A 54 13.71 8.50 -20.21
N GLU A 55 13.37 9.78 -20.21
CA GLU A 55 14.03 10.80 -19.38
C GLU A 55 13.86 10.51 -17.88
N GLU A 56 12.66 10.13 -17.45
CA GLU A 56 12.40 9.79 -16.05
C GLU A 56 13.08 8.49 -15.63
N SER A 57 13.11 7.52 -16.54
CA SER A 57 13.83 6.27 -16.32
C SER A 57 15.33 6.51 -16.17
N ALA A 58 15.89 7.48 -16.91
CA ALA A 58 17.30 7.83 -16.82
C ALA A 58 17.63 8.45 -15.45
N TYR A 59 16.76 9.31 -14.91
CA TYR A 59 16.93 9.87 -13.56
C TYR A 59 16.98 8.76 -12.49
N ASP A 60 16.00 7.85 -12.50
CA ASP A 60 15.92 6.76 -11.52
C ASP A 60 17.11 5.77 -11.66
N PHE A 61 17.58 5.54 -12.89
CA PHE A 61 18.77 4.73 -13.16
C PHE A 61 20.04 5.39 -12.61
N ILE A 62 20.24 6.69 -12.87
CA ILE A 62 21.38 7.44 -12.33
C ILE A 62 21.34 7.42 -10.80
N LEU A 63 20.16 7.65 -10.20
CA LEU A 63 19.97 7.59 -8.75
C LEU A 63 20.34 6.21 -8.19
N SER A 64 19.93 5.13 -8.86
CA SER A 64 20.29 3.76 -8.47
C SER A 64 21.80 3.50 -8.54
N VAL A 65 22.48 4.01 -9.57
CA VAL A 65 23.94 3.92 -9.71
C VAL A 65 24.66 4.72 -8.60
N CYS A 66 24.18 5.92 -8.28
CA CYS A 66 24.73 6.72 -7.17
C CYS A 66 24.58 6.00 -5.82
N LEU A 67 23.43 5.36 -5.56
CA LEU A 67 23.22 4.56 -4.35
C LEU A 67 24.17 3.36 -4.30
N LEU A 68 24.42 2.70 -5.43
CA LEU A 68 25.40 1.61 -5.50
C LEU A 68 26.81 2.07 -5.12
N PHE A 69 27.26 3.22 -5.66
CA PHE A 69 28.55 3.79 -5.28
C PHE A 69 28.62 4.15 -3.80
N LYS A 70 27.54 4.70 -3.23
CA LYS A 70 27.46 4.98 -1.78
C LYS A 70 27.57 3.70 -0.96
N ILE A 71 26.87 2.62 -1.34
CA ILE A 71 26.97 1.31 -0.65
C ILE A 71 28.41 0.78 -0.69
N ILE A 72 29.08 0.85 -1.84
CA ILE A 72 30.49 0.42 -1.98
C ILE A 72 31.41 1.29 -1.12
N TYR A 73 31.20 2.61 -1.12
CA TYR A 73 31.97 3.53 -0.29
C TYR A 73 31.81 3.20 1.19
N ASP A 74 30.57 3.01 1.66
CA ASP A 74 30.26 2.65 3.04
C ASP A 74 30.96 1.35 3.41
N PHE A 75 30.89 0.33 2.55
CA PHE A 75 31.55 -0.95 2.79
C PHE A 75 33.08 -0.86 2.89
N VAL A 76 33.73 0.01 2.09
CA VAL A 76 35.21 0.09 2.01
C VAL A 76 35.81 0.97 3.12
N HIS A 77 35.17 2.08 3.49
CA HIS A 77 35.75 3.08 4.40
C HIS A 77 35.43 2.86 5.88
N GLN A 78 34.77 1.77 6.24
CA GLN A 78 34.32 1.57 7.62
C GLN A 78 35.35 0.89 8.53
N HIS A 79 35.55 1.50 9.70
CA HIS A 79 36.18 0.86 10.84
C HIS A 79 35.16 -0.01 11.58
N PHE A 80 35.58 -1.20 12.04
CA PHE A 80 34.71 -2.22 12.62
C PHE A 80 34.01 -1.84 13.94
N GLU A 81 34.33 -0.69 14.54
CA GLU A 81 33.82 -0.31 15.87
C GLU A 81 32.28 -0.16 15.91
N ASN A 82 31.63 0.20 14.79
CA ASN A 82 30.17 0.34 14.69
C ASN A 82 29.53 -0.53 13.58
N ALA A 83 30.00 -1.77 13.43
CA ALA A 83 29.57 -2.68 12.35
C ALA A 83 28.05 -2.79 12.19
N TYR A 84 27.28 -2.73 13.28
CA TYR A 84 25.82 -2.83 13.24
C TYR A 84 25.14 -1.62 12.57
N GLN A 85 25.47 -0.38 12.99
CA GLN A 85 24.87 0.84 12.43
C GLN A 85 25.15 0.93 10.93
N HIS A 86 26.37 0.55 10.56
CA HIS A 86 26.82 0.48 9.20
C HIS A 86 26.07 -0.55 8.34
N LEU A 87 25.86 -1.76 8.86
CA LEU A 87 25.05 -2.77 8.19
C LEU A 87 23.62 -2.25 7.96
N TYR A 88 23.07 -1.50 8.91
CA TYR A 88 21.77 -0.84 8.75
C TYR A 88 21.76 0.15 7.57
N HIS A 89 22.74 1.04 7.47
CA HIS A 89 22.85 1.99 6.34
C HIS A 89 22.94 1.27 5.00
N ILE A 90 23.76 0.21 4.93
CA ILE A 90 23.92 -0.62 3.72
C ILE A 90 22.59 -1.28 3.34
N VAL A 91 21.88 -1.90 4.28
CA VAL A 91 20.60 -2.58 4.03
C VAL A 91 19.53 -1.59 3.55
N ASN A 92 19.45 -0.40 4.16
CA ASN A 92 18.48 0.62 3.77
C ASN A 92 18.75 1.16 2.35
N ASN A 93 20.00 1.54 2.06
CA ASN A 93 20.38 2.02 0.72
C ASN A 93 20.22 0.94 -0.35
N PHE A 94 20.56 -0.32 -0.02
CA PHE A 94 20.34 -1.46 -0.92
C PHE A 94 18.86 -1.68 -1.20
N SER A 95 18.01 -1.59 -0.17
CA SER A 95 16.56 -1.74 -0.32
C SER A 95 15.98 -0.63 -1.18
N LEU A 96 16.40 0.62 -0.99
CA LEU A 96 16.02 1.74 -1.84
C LEU A 96 16.44 1.53 -3.30
N MET A 97 17.69 1.10 -3.54
CA MET A 97 18.18 0.79 -4.88
C MET A 97 17.32 -0.28 -5.56
N MET A 98 16.97 -1.35 -4.84
CA MET A 98 16.10 -2.42 -5.35
C MET A 98 14.67 -1.94 -5.63
N ILE A 99 14.15 -1.04 -4.79
CA ILE A 99 12.85 -0.39 -5.01
C ILE A 99 12.90 0.42 -6.30
N ILE A 100 13.79 1.40 -6.42
CA ILE A 100 13.88 2.29 -7.59
C ILE A 100 14.12 1.48 -8.88
N THR A 101 15.04 0.51 -8.84
CA THR A 101 15.29 -0.37 -9.98
C THR A 101 14.03 -1.16 -10.37
N SER A 102 13.25 -1.65 -9.39
CA SER A 102 11.98 -2.32 -9.69
C SER A 102 10.96 -1.38 -10.34
N TYR A 103 10.91 -0.10 -9.96
CA TYR A 103 10.06 0.89 -10.63
C TYR A 103 10.51 1.07 -12.08
N CYS A 104 11.82 1.23 -12.33
CA CYS A 104 12.41 1.33 -13.68
C CYS A 104 12.10 0.12 -14.57
N LEU A 105 12.20 -1.09 -14.04
CA LEU A 105 11.98 -2.30 -14.83
C LEU A 105 10.50 -2.56 -15.11
N LYS A 106 9.61 -2.13 -14.22
CA LYS A 106 8.17 -2.43 -14.29
C LYS A 106 7.29 -1.25 -14.70
N GLN A 107 7.84 -0.18 -15.27
CA GLN A 107 7.09 1.03 -15.63
C GLN A 107 5.89 0.75 -16.54
N LYS A 108 6.07 -0.13 -17.54
CA LYS A 108 4.97 -0.54 -18.44
C LYS A 108 3.80 -1.15 -17.68
N LEU A 109 4.08 -1.92 -16.63
CA LEU A 109 3.06 -2.53 -15.78
C LEU A 109 2.36 -1.46 -14.92
N SER A 110 3.10 -0.49 -14.38
CA SER A 110 2.53 0.66 -13.66
C SER A 110 1.57 1.48 -14.52
N ALA A 111 2.00 1.84 -15.73
CA ALA A 111 1.17 2.56 -16.70
C ALA A 111 -0.11 1.77 -17.02
N LYS A 112 0.02 0.46 -17.26
CA LYS A 112 -1.13 -0.44 -17.50
C LYS A 112 -2.10 -0.46 -16.32
N ILE A 113 -1.61 -0.53 -15.07
CA ILE A 113 -2.46 -0.50 -13.88
C ILE A 113 -3.27 0.78 -13.86
N ILE A 114 -2.64 1.94 -14.03
CA ILE A 114 -3.33 3.23 -13.95
C ILE A 114 -4.32 3.40 -15.10
N THR A 115 -3.96 3.00 -16.33
CA THR A 115 -4.90 2.97 -17.46
C THR A 115 -6.10 2.09 -17.16
N ASN A 116 -5.91 0.87 -16.64
CA ASN A 116 -7.00 -0.05 -16.31
C ASN A 116 -7.89 0.50 -15.19
N LEU A 117 -7.31 1.13 -14.16
CA LEU A 117 -8.07 1.80 -13.10
C LEU A 117 -8.89 2.95 -13.67
N THR A 118 -8.28 3.80 -14.50
CA THR A 118 -8.95 4.96 -15.13
C THR A 118 -10.09 4.51 -16.05
N TYR A 119 -9.84 3.49 -16.86
CA TYR A 119 -10.85 2.88 -17.72
C TYR A 119 -12.02 2.34 -16.91
N LEU A 120 -11.73 1.57 -15.85
CA LEU A 120 -12.75 1.04 -14.96
C LEU A 120 -13.57 2.15 -14.29
N GLU A 121 -12.94 3.26 -13.90
CA GLU A 121 -13.67 4.42 -13.38
C GLU A 121 -14.61 5.03 -14.42
N SER A 122 -14.13 5.23 -15.65
CA SER A 122 -14.94 5.78 -16.73
C SER A 122 -16.14 4.89 -17.06
N GLU A 123 -15.91 3.58 -17.08
CA GLU A 123 -16.95 2.59 -17.40
C GLU A 123 -17.99 2.50 -16.28
N LEU A 124 -17.55 2.46 -15.02
CA LEU A 124 -18.44 2.50 -13.87
C LEU A 124 -19.23 3.80 -13.81
N ALA A 125 -18.61 4.96 -14.07
CA ALA A 125 -19.28 6.26 -14.05
C ALA A 125 -20.36 6.38 -15.14
N CYS A 126 -20.10 5.85 -16.33
CA CYS A 126 -21.05 5.87 -17.44
C CYS A 126 -22.24 4.93 -17.21
N LYS A 127 -22.00 3.75 -16.61
CA LYS A 127 -23.02 2.69 -16.44
C LYS A 127 -23.67 2.66 -15.07
N SER A 128 -23.18 3.40 -14.06
CA SER A 128 -23.77 3.40 -12.74
C SER A 128 -25.02 4.27 -12.67
N TRP A 129 -26.17 3.61 -12.62
CA TRP A 129 -27.48 4.22 -12.41
C TRP A 129 -27.65 4.39 -10.88
N ASP A 130 -27.90 5.62 -10.43
CA ASP A 130 -28.26 6.07 -9.05
C ASP A 130 -27.29 5.88 -7.88
N TYR A 131 -26.24 5.06 -7.98
CA TYR A 131 -25.25 5.02 -6.91
C TYR A 131 -24.30 6.21 -7.03
N SER A 132 -24.60 7.30 -6.33
CA SER A 132 -23.62 8.35 -6.04
C SER A 132 -22.47 7.70 -5.24
N PHE A 133 -21.51 7.13 -5.97
CA PHE A 133 -20.34 6.50 -5.41
C PHE A 133 -19.68 7.52 -4.46
N LYS A 134 -19.49 7.14 -3.19
CA LYS A 134 -18.74 7.92 -2.22
C LYS A 134 -17.22 7.88 -2.54
N ILE A 135 -16.83 8.16 -3.79
CA ILE A 135 -15.43 8.33 -4.23
C ILE A 135 -14.74 9.40 -3.38
N THR A 136 -15.52 10.38 -2.91
CA THR A 136 -15.08 11.39 -1.93
C THR A 136 -14.52 10.79 -0.64
N SER A 137 -14.95 9.59 -0.24
CA SER A 137 -14.42 8.93 0.97
C SER A 137 -13.02 8.36 0.76
N VAL A 138 -12.75 7.65 -0.35
CA VAL A 138 -11.41 7.09 -0.68
C VAL A 138 -10.35 8.18 -0.54
N LYS A 139 -10.61 9.33 -1.16
CA LYS A 139 -9.64 10.43 -1.26
C LYS A 139 -9.32 11.01 0.09
N LYS A 140 -10.33 11.23 0.92
CA LYS A 140 -10.12 11.72 2.28
C LYS A 140 -9.18 10.78 3.04
N TYR A 141 -9.33 9.47 2.88
CA TYR A 141 -8.40 8.50 3.48
C TYR A 141 -6.98 8.60 2.90
N CYS A 142 -6.80 8.56 1.57
CA CYS A 142 -5.46 8.61 0.97
C CYS A 142 -4.73 9.93 1.29
N ILE A 143 -5.45 11.06 1.23
CA ILE A 143 -4.91 12.38 1.60
C ILE A 143 -4.56 12.40 3.09
N ALA A 144 -5.45 11.94 3.97
CA ALA A 144 -5.21 11.94 5.40
C ALA A 144 -3.99 11.07 5.77
N ILE A 145 -3.85 9.88 5.16
CA ILE A 145 -2.70 9.00 5.38
C ILE A 145 -1.40 9.67 4.89
N THR A 146 -1.43 10.29 3.71
CA THR A 146 -0.26 10.99 3.15
C THR A 146 0.13 12.17 4.04
N ILE A 147 -0.83 13.01 4.45
CA ILE A 147 -0.60 14.15 5.33
C ILE A 147 -0.05 13.68 6.68
N PHE A 148 -0.71 12.72 7.33
CA PHE A 148 -0.26 12.14 8.59
C PHE A 148 1.20 11.69 8.48
N PHE A 149 1.54 10.96 7.43
CA PHE A 149 2.89 10.46 7.24
C PHE A 149 3.91 11.58 7.00
N THR A 150 3.58 12.57 6.17
CA THR A 150 4.47 13.73 5.94
C THR A 150 4.72 14.53 7.22
N ILE A 151 3.70 14.70 8.06
CA ILE A 151 3.84 15.37 9.36
C ILE A 151 4.75 14.57 10.28
N ASN A 152 4.57 13.25 10.36
CA ASN A 152 5.45 12.39 11.16
C ASN A 152 6.91 12.47 10.67
N PHE A 153 7.13 12.48 9.35
CA PHE A 153 8.47 12.62 8.78
C PHE A 153 9.12 13.97 9.15
N ILE A 154 8.37 15.07 9.01
CA ILE A 154 8.86 16.41 9.37
C ILE A 154 9.18 16.44 10.87
N ALA A 155 8.35 15.85 11.71
CA ALA A 155 8.61 15.75 13.14
C ALA A 155 9.91 14.99 13.45
N ILE A 156 10.18 13.89 12.74
CA ILE A 156 11.44 13.15 12.85
C ILE A 156 12.63 14.02 12.44
N ILE A 157 12.56 14.72 11.30
CA ILE A 157 13.64 15.62 10.86
C ILE A 157 13.91 16.71 11.88
N VAL A 158 12.87 17.38 12.37
CA VAL A 158 12.98 18.47 13.35
C VAL A 158 13.57 17.95 14.66
N PHE A 159 13.04 16.82 15.15
CA PHE A 159 13.57 16.18 16.35
C PHE A 159 15.05 15.85 16.21
N HIS A 160 15.42 15.27 15.06
CA HIS A 160 16.80 14.89 14.81
C HIS A 160 17.73 16.10 14.69
N ALA A 161 17.29 17.17 14.03
CA ALA A 161 18.05 18.42 13.89
C ALA A 161 18.26 19.14 15.23
N LEU A 162 17.30 19.07 16.15
CA LEU A 162 17.41 19.67 17.48
C LEU A 162 18.33 18.88 18.42
N TRP A 163 18.36 17.56 18.28
CA TRP A 163 19.03 16.69 19.24
C TRP A 163 20.54 16.51 18.97
N SER A 164 20.94 16.41 17.71
CA SER A 164 22.34 16.11 17.40
C SER A 164 23.07 17.40 16.98
N ALA A 165 23.88 17.93 17.89
CA ALA A 165 24.75 19.08 17.60
C ALA A 165 25.83 18.75 16.54
N ASN A 166 26.10 17.46 16.30
CA ASN A 166 27.11 16.95 15.35
C ASN A 166 26.47 16.05 14.28
N GLN A 167 25.38 16.49 13.66
CA GLN A 167 24.77 15.77 12.53
C GLN A 167 25.76 15.65 11.37
N THR A 168 25.99 14.43 10.89
CA THR A 168 26.65 14.19 9.62
C THR A 168 25.61 14.20 8.50
N ILE A 169 26.03 14.63 7.29
CA ILE A 169 25.21 14.57 6.07
C ILE A 169 24.63 13.15 5.84
N GLU A 170 25.36 12.13 6.29
CA GLU A 170 25.00 10.72 6.19
C GLU A 170 23.66 10.38 6.86
N THR A 171 23.34 10.98 8.00
CA THR A 171 22.09 10.68 8.68
C THR A 171 20.88 11.20 7.92
N TYR A 172 20.99 12.39 7.32
CA TYR A 172 19.94 12.94 6.45
C TYR A 172 19.72 12.11 5.19
N VAL A 173 20.80 11.59 4.59
CA VAL A 173 20.72 10.66 3.45
C VAL A 173 19.95 9.39 3.85
N THR A 174 20.26 8.84 5.02
CA THR A 174 19.61 7.63 5.54
C THR A 174 18.13 7.86 5.84
N LEU A 175 17.79 8.97 6.49
CA LEU A 175 16.40 9.35 6.75
C LEU A 175 15.62 9.58 5.45
N SER A 176 16.26 10.16 4.43
CA SER A 176 15.66 10.34 3.10
C SER A 176 15.39 9.00 2.42
N SER A 177 16.32 8.05 2.52
CA SER A 177 16.13 6.69 2.01
C SER A 177 14.97 5.98 2.69
N LEU A 178 14.89 6.09 4.01
CA LEU A 178 13.78 5.54 4.79
C LEU A 178 12.44 6.16 4.37
N PHE A 179 12.40 7.48 4.21
CA PHE A 179 11.20 8.18 3.75
C PHE A 179 10.70 7.67 2.39
N ILE A 180 11.59 7.55 1.39
CA ILE A 180 11.19 7.07 0.06
C ILE A 180 10.65 5.64 0.13
N THR A 181 11.30 4.78 0.90
CA THR A 181 10.88 3.39 1.13
C THR A 181 9.47 3.33 1.71
N GLU A 182 9.18 4.14 2.72
CA GLU A 182 7.85 4.18 3.33
C GLU A 182 6.79 4.83 2.44
N VAL A 183 7.15 5.87 1.68
CA VAL A 183 6.25 6.48 0.70
C VAL A 183 5.84 5.45 -0.35
N CYS A 184 6.74 4.55 -0.75
CA CYS A 184 6.39 3.41 -1.62
C CYS A 184 5.34 2.48 -0.97
N VAL A 185 5.46 2.19 0.33
CA VAL A 185 4.46 1.38 1.06
C VAL A 185 3.10 2.10 1.08
N ILE A 186 3.08 3.42 1.31
CA ILE A 186 1.86 4.24 1.31
C ILE A 186 1.23 4.32 -0.08
N GLN A 187 2.04 4.44 -1.13
CA GLN A 187 1.57 4.43 -2.50
C GLN A 187 0.84 3.13 -2.80
N TYR A 188 1.42 1.99 -2.39
CA TYR A 188 0.78 0.69 -2.54
C TYR A 188 -0.51 0.58 -1.71
N ALA A 189 -0.48 1.00 -0.45
CA ALA A 189 -1.65 1.05 0.41
C ALA A 189 -2.78 1.89 -0.21
N SER A 190 -2.44 3.02 -0.83
CA SER A 190 -3.41 3.90 -1.50
C SER A 190 -4.10 3.21 -2.67
N VAL A 191 -3.35 2.45 -3.49
CA VAL A 191 -3.94 1.65 -4.57
C VAL A 191 -4.84 0.55 -3.99
N MET A 192 -4.44 -0.07 -2.87
CA MET A 192 -5.28 -1.07 -2.19
C MET A 192 -6.56 -0.49 -1.62
N ILE A 193 -6.52 0.70 -0.99
CA ILE A 193 -7.71 1.41 -0.52
C ILE A 193 -8.69 1.65 -1.69
N PHE A 194 -8.14 2.07 -2.83
CA PHE A 194 -8.93 2.29 -4.04
C PHE A 194 -9.62 1.01 -4.51
N LEU A 195 -8.85 -0.07 -4.72
CA LEU A 195 -9.36 -1.36 -5.16
C LEU A 195 -10.39 -1.93 -4.18
N TYR A 196 -10.14 -1.83 -2.87
CA TYR A 196 -11.07 -2.25 -1.81
C TYR A 196 -12.44 -1.59 -1.97
N GLN A 197 -12.48 -0.27 -2.14
CA GLN A 197 -13.73 0.43 -2.29
C GLN A 197 -14.49 -0.03 -3.54
N ARG A 198 -13.79 -0.31 -4.64
CA ARG A 198 -14.42 -0.80 -5.87
C ARG A 198 -15.00 -2.22 -5.71
N PHE A 199 -14.28 -3.14 -5.08
CA PHE A 199 -14.82 -4.47 -4.75
C PHE A 199 -16.05 -4.37 -3.82
N LYS A 200 -15.98 -3.52 -2.80
CA LYS A 200 -17.10 -3.29 -1.88
C LYS A 200 -18.34 -2.75 -2.60
N THR A 201 -18.18 -1.82 -3.53
CA THR A 201 -19.32 -1.31 -4.30
C THR A 201 -19.87 -2.37 -5.24
N LEU A 202 -19.01 -3.12 -5.93
CA LEU A 202 -19.42 -4.24 -6.78
C LEU A 202 -20.28 -5.25 -6.00
N ASN A 203 -19.85 -5.61 -4.78
CA ASN A 203 -20.61 -6.49 -3.89
C ASN A 203 -21.97 -5.91 -3.48
N SER A 204 -22.02 -4.60 -3.25
CA SER A 204 -23.25 -3.91 -2.90
C SER A 204 -24.23 -3.90 -4.08
N SER A 205 -23.74 -3.67 -5.31
CA SER A 205 -24.53 -3.76 -6.54
C SER A 205 -25.05 -5.17 -6.81
N LEU A 206 -24.24 -6.22 -6.56
CA LEU A 206 -24.68 -7.61 -6.65
C LEU A 206 -25.82 -7.91 -5.68
N LEU A 207 -25.73 -7.44 -4.43
CA LEU A 207 -26.79 -7.63 -3.43
C LEU A 207 -28.09 -6.90 -3.81
N VAL A 208 -27.99 -5.71 -4.38
CA VAL A 208 -29.17 -4.97 -4.86
C VAL A 208 -29.84 -5.70 -6.02
N LEU A 209 -29.04 -6.25 -6.95
CA LEU A 209 -29.56 -7.11 -8.01
C LEU A 209 -30.28 -8.34 -7.43
N ALA A 210 -29.77 -8.92 -6.35
CA ALA A 210 -30.41 -10.05 -5.66
C ALA A 210 -31.79 -9.66 -5.09
N ASN A 211 -31.86 -8.53 -4.38
CA ASN A 211 -33.01 -8.11 -3.57
C ASN A 211 -34.14 -7.42 -4.37
N ASN A 212 -33.85 -6.81 -5.52
CA ASN A 212 -34.83 -6.02 -6.30
C ASN A 212 -36.01 -6.83 -6.90
N ASN A 213 -36.14 -8.12 -6.59
CA ASN A 213 -37.32 -8.92 -6.96
C ASN A 213 -38.55 -8.64 -6.08
N ASN A 214 -38.37 -8.10 -4.86
CA ASN A 214 -39.48 -8.03 -3.90
C ASN A 214 -40.32 -6.74 -4.00
N GLY A 215 -39.94 -5.77 -4.85
CA GLY A 215 -40.47 -4.38 -4.79
C GLY A 215 -41.37 -3.89 -5.93
N PHE A 216 -41.49 -4.60 -7.06
CA PHE A 216 -42.28 -4.11 -8.21
C PHE A 216 -43.26 -5.16 -8.72
N ASN A 217 -44.25 -5.50 -7.88
CA ASN A 217 -45.33 -6.44 -8.19
C ASN A 217 -46.57 -5.80 -8.84
N TYR A 218 -46.55 -4.52 -9.24
CA TYR A 218 -47.79 -3.81 -9.61
C TYR A 218 -48.07 -3.57 -11.11
N LEU A 219 -47.22 -3.97 -12.06
CA LEU A 219 -47.57 -3.84 -13.50
C LEU A 219 -47.13 -5.04 -14.37
N GLY A 220 -47.98 -6.08 -14.31
CA GLY A 220 -48.49 -6.88 -15.43
C GLY A 220 -47.61 -7.18 -16.65
N LEU A 221 -47.02 -8.38 -16.64
CA LEU A 221 -46.88 -9.35 -17.75
C LEU A 221 -46.11 -8.99 -19.04
N TRP A 222 -46.05 -7.73 -19.48
CA TRP A 222 -45.28 -7.34 -20.68
C TRP A 222 -43.86 -6.85 -20.40
N THR A 223 -43.52 -6.66 -19.13
CA THR A 223 -42.21 -6.13 -18.69
C THR A 223 -41.19 -7.21 -18.32
N ASN A 224 -41.60 -8.47 -18.13
CA ASN A 224 -40.71 -9.52 -17.62
C ASN A 224 -39.58 -9.90 -18.60
N SER A 225 -39.85 -9.96 -19.91
CA SER A 225 -38.81 -10.24 -20.93
C SER A 225 -37.77 -9.12 -21.01
N ILE A 226 -38.23 -7.86 -21.08
CA ILE A 226 -37.35 -6.68 -21.12
C ILE A 226 -36.58 -6.53 -19.80
N ARG A 227 -37.23 -6.79 -18.66
CA ARG A 227 -36.61 -6.77 -17.33
C ARG A 227 -35.54 -7.84 -17.19
N ASN A 228 -35.80 -9.07 -17.63
CA ASN A 228 -34.82 -10.16 -17.58
C ASN A 228 -33.61 -9.86 -18.46
N ASN A 229 -33.80 -9.27 -19.64
CA ASN A 229 -32.70 -8.80 -20.48
C ASN A 229 -31.84 -7.73 -19.79
N ILE A 230 -32.47 -6.77 -19.10
CA ILE A 230 -31.75 -5.72 -18.36
C ILE A 230 -30.99 -6.31 -17.16
N THR A 231 -31.57 -7.25 -16.40
CA THR A 231 -30.88 -7.91 -15.28
C THR A 231 -29.72 -8.77 -15.74
N ASN A 232 -29.87 -9.47 -16.86
CA ASN A 232 -28.81 -10.27 -17.46
C ASN A 232 -27.65 -9.38 -17.94
N GLN A 233 -27.96 -8.27 -18.62
CA GLN A 233 -26.95 -7.28 -19.02
C GLN A 233 -26.21 -6.69 -17.81
N LYS A 234 -26.92 -6.38 -16.72
CA LYS A 234 -26.30 -5.89 -15.48
C LYS A 234 -25.40 -6.94 -14.83
N LEU A 235 -25.78 -8.21 -14.84
CA LEU A 235 -24.94 -9.29 -14.32
C LEU A 235 -23.68 -9.47 -15.17
N ILE A 236 -23.82 -9.53 -16.50
CA ILE A 236 -22.70 -9.61 -17.45
C ILE A 236 -21.71 -8.47 -17.18
N PHE A 237 -22.23 -7.25 -17.02
CA PHE A 237 -21.43 -6.08 -16.69
C PHE A 237 -20.71 -6.23 -15.34
N LEU A 238 -21.38 -6.69 -14.28
CA LEU A 238 -20.74 -6.89 -12.97
C LEU A 238 -19.67 -7.97 -13.01
N ARG A 239 -19.86 -9.05 -13.77
CA ARG A 239 -18.83 -10.06 -14.00
C ARG A 239 -17.62 -9.46 -14.71
N GLN A 240 -17.84 -8.68 -15.78
CA GLN A 240 -16.78 -7.99 -16.50
C GLN A 240 -16.02 -7.01 -15.59
N ALA A 241 -16.74 -6.21 -14.80
CA ALA A 241 -16.15 -5.29 -13.84
C ALA A 241 -15.34 -6.03 -12.77
N HIS A 242 -15.84 -7.16 -12.25
CA HIS A 242 -15.10 -8.00 -11.30
C HIS A 242 -13.81 -8.52 -11.92
N ARG A 243 -13.86 -9.05 -13.16
CA ARG A 243 -12.69 -9.54 -13.88
C ARG A 243 -11.65 -8.45 -14.10
N LEU A 244 -12.08 -7.23 -14.48
CA LEU A 244 -11.20 -6.08 -14.62
C LEU A 244 -10.55 -5.70 -13.29
N LEU A 245 -11.32 -5.62 -12.19
CA LEU A 245 -10.79 -5.36 -10.85
C LEU A 245 -9.80 -6.43 -10.40
N TYR A 246 -10.11 -7.70 -10.64
CA TYR A 246 -9.23 -8.81 -10.30
C TYR A 246 -7.92 -8.75 -11.06
N ASN A 247 -7.97 -8.52 -12.38
CA ASN A 247 -6.78 -8.35 -13.20
C ASN A 247 -5.94 -7.15 -12.73
N CYS A 248 -6.60 -6.04 -12.39
CA CYS A 248 -5.91 -4.85 -11.88
C CYS A 248 -5.25 -5.12 -10.52
N LEU A 249 -5.92 -5.86 -9.64
CA LEU A 249 -5.35 -6.33 -8.37
C LEU A 249 -4.12 -7.22 -8.62
N CYS A 250 -4.20 -8.21 -9.51
CA CYS A 250 -3.08 -9.08 -9.86
C CYS A 250 -1.90 -8.32 -10.47
N ASP A 251 -2.16 -7.38 -11.39
CA ASP A 251 -1.12 -6.55 -11.97
C ASP A 251 -0.47 -5.67 -10.89
N THR A 252 -1.27 -5.10 -9.98
CA THR A 252 -0.80 -4.28 -8.86
C THR A 252 0.07 -5.09 -7.90
N THR A 253 -0.38 -6.26 -7.47
CA THR A 253 0.40 -7.11 -6.55
C THR A 253 1.70 -7.59 -7.19
N LYS A 254 1.68 -7.90 -8.49
CA LYS A 254 2.89 -8.24 -9.27
C LYS A 254 3.85 -7.06 -9.40
N PHE A 255 3.35 -5.84 -9.52
CA PHE A 255 4.19 -4.64 -9.57
C PHE A 255 4.91 -4.41 -8.23
N TYR A 256 4.15 -4.31 -7.14
CA TYR A 256 4.66 -3.99 -5.80
C TYR A 256 5.32 -5.17 -5.06
N SER A 257 5.32 -6.38 -5.62
CA SER A 257 5.85 -7.58 -4.97
C SER A 257 7.31 -7.44 -4.50
N VAL A 258 8.17 -6.82 -5.32
CA VAL A 258 9.61 -6.61 -5.03
C VAL A 258 9.80 -5.40 -4.14
N PRO A 259 9.24 -4.20 -4.43
CA PRO A 259 9.40 -3.05 -3.55
C PRO A 259 8.97 -3.30 -2.11
N ILE A 260 7.85 -3.99 -1.90
CA ILE A 260 7.35 -4.28 -0.55
C ILE A 260 8.19 -5.31 0.19
N LEU A 261 8.77 -6.29 -0.53
CA LEU A 261 9.71 -7.23 0.06
C LEU A 261 10.89 -6.46 0.69
N PHE A 262 11.51 -5.58 -0.09
CA PHE A 262 12.66 -4.80 0.37
C PHE A 262 12.29 -3.75 1.41
N ALA A 263 11.12 -3.10 1.30
CA ALA A 263 10.66 -2.16 2.32
C ALA A 263 10.44 -2.83 3.69
N VAL A 264 9.83 -4.02 3.72
CA VAL A 264 9.66 -4.76 4.97
C VAL A 264 11.00 -5.24 5.52
N LEU A 265 11.90 -5.72 4.65
CA LEU A 265 13.24 -6.17 5.05
C LEU A 265 14.11 -5.04 5.61
N SER A 266 14.01 -3.82 5.08
CA SER A 266 14.74 -2.66 5.62
C SER A 266 14.15 -2.13 6.92
N ASN A 267 12.82 -2.20 7.07
CA ASN A 267 12.15 -1.68 8.26
C ASN A 267 12.33 -2.56 9.49
N PHE A 268 12.49 -3.88 9.29
CA PHE A 268 12.62 -4.80 10.41
C PHE A 268 13.84 -4.52 11.31
N PRO A 269 15.08 -4.35 10.77
CA PRO A 269 16.23 -3.92 11.57
C PRO A 269 16.02 -2.59 12.30
N ILE A 270 15.37 -1.61 11.66
CA ILE A 270 15.07 -0.31 12.29
C ILE A 270 14.21 -0.48 13.52
N LEU A 271 13.19 -1.34 13.42
CA LEU A 271 12.30 -1.62 14.54
C LEU A 271 13.04 -2.32 15.69
N LEU A 272 13.89 -3.30 15.38
CA LEU A 272 14.70 -3.98 16.41
C LEU A 272 15.64 -2.99 17.12
N LEU A 273 16.34 -2.15 16.36
CA LEU A 273 17.21 -1.09 16.89
C LEU A 273 16.47 -0.08 17.76
N SER A 274 15.32 0.36 17.28
CA SER A 274 14.49 1.34 17.98
C SER A 274 14.05 0.77 19.32
N VAL A 275 13.62 -0.48 19.33
CA VAL A 275 13.17 -1.14 20.56
C VAL A 275 14.35 -1.43 21.50
N GLU A 276 15.51 -1.84 20.99
CA GLU A 276 16.72 -1.98 21.80
C GLU A 276 17.11 -0.66 22.47
N SER A 277 17.04 0.44 21.71
CA SER A 277 17.35 1.78 22.21
C SER A 277 16.40 2.18 23.34
N LEU A 278 15.09 1.89 23.21
CA LEU A 278 14.09 2.10 24.27
C LEU A 278 14.32 1.23 25.51
N ILE A 279 14.85 0.01 25.34
CA ILE A 279 15.19 -0.85 26.47
C ILE A 279 16.39 -0.26 27.19
N ARG A 280 17.43 0.15 26.45
CA ARG A 280 18.67 0.71 27.00
C ARG A 280 18.44 2.01 27.77
N THR A 281 17.61 2.91 27.26
CA THR A 281 17.28 4.18 27.95
C THR A 281 16.65 3.94 29.32
N LYS A 282 15.84 2.89 29.49
CA LYS A 282 15.23 2.52 30.79
C LYS A 282 16.21 1.99 31.82
N PHE A 283 17.32 1.39 31.39
CA PHE A 283 18.32 0.80 32.31
C PHE A 283 19.43 1.77 32.71
N THR A 284 19.48 2.98 32.14
CA THR A 284 20.53 3.96 32.47
C THR A 284 20.06 4.92 33.58
N SER A 285 20.97 5.29 34.51
CA SER A 285 20.70 5.95 35.82
C SER A 285 19.83 7.22 35.81
N GLU A 286 19.21 7.54 36.96
CA GLU A 286 18.23 8.63 37.18
C GLU A 286 18.62 10.03 36.66
N GLU A 287 19.90 10.41 36.62
CA GLU A 287 20.33 11.72 36.07
C GLU A 287 20.15 11.83 34.54
N LEU A 288 20.11 10.71 33.81
CA LEU A 288 19.80 10.66 32.39
C LEU A 288 18.29 10.70 32.10
N PHE A 289 17.42 10.66 33.12
CA PHE A 289 15.97 10.50 32.94
C PHE A 289 15.33 11.64 32.14
N ASN A 290 15.72 12.90 32.37
CA ASN A 290 15.19 14.05 31.62
C ASN A 290 15.69 14.08 30.16
N MET A 291 16.92 13.63 29.88
CA MET A 291 17.39 13.41 28.51
C MET A 291 16.71 12.19 27.87
N GLY A 292 16.43 11.16 28.66
CA GLY A 292 15.78 9.91 28.26
C GLY A 292 14.38 10.13 27.71
N LEU A 293 13.56 10.98 28.36
CA LEU A 293 12.21 11.30 27.88
C LEU A 293 12.18 11.87 26.45
N HIS A 294 13.17 12.68 26.09
CA HIS A 294 13.28 13.22 24.73
C HIS A 294 13.71 12.15 23.74
N VAL A 295 14.71 11.34 24.08
CA VAL A 295 15.20 10.23 23.25
C VAL A 295 14.08 9.21 22.99
N ASP A 296 13.32 8.84 24.02
CA ASP A 296 12.20 7.92 23.93
C ASP A 296 11.09 8.44 22.99
N PHE A 297 10.84 9.75 22.99
CA PHE A 297 9.87 10.35 22.07
C PHE A 297 10.32 10.24 20.61
N GLY A 298 11.58 10.57 20.31
CA GLY A 298 12.13 10.44 18.95
C GLY A 298 12.11 9.01 18.43
N ILE A 299 12.47 8.05 19.28
CA ILE A 299 12.42 6.63 18.94
C ILE A 299 10.97 6.16 18.74
N GLY A 300 10.04 6.61 19.60
CA GLY A 300 8.61 6.33 19.43
C GLY A 300 8.08 6.82 18.09
N LEU A 301 8.47 8.03 17.65
CA LEU A 301 8.12 8.54 16.32
C LEU A 301 8.67 7.64 15.21
N LEU A 302 9.91 7.17 15.32
CA LEU A 302 10.53 6.29 14.32
C LEU A 302 9.81 4.91 14.23
N ILE A 303 9.40 4.35 15.37
CA ILE A 303 8.60 3.12 15.41
C ILE A 303 7.24 3.33 14.74
N VAL A 304 6.54 4.41 15.08
CA VAL A 304 5.23 4.73 14.46
C VAL A 304 5.40 4.94 12.96
N PHE A 305 6.44 5.66 12.55
CA PHE A 305 6.75 5.92 11.16
C PHE A 305 7.00 4.65 10.35
N SER A 306 7.67 3.66 10.94
CA SER A 306 8.01 2.40 10.28
C SER A 306 6.87 1.37 10.29
N LEU A 307 6.06 1.33 11.37
CA LEU A 307 4.95 0.38 11.49
C LEU A 307 3.65 0.85 10.85
N ALA A 308 3.35 2.15 10.86
CA ALA A 308 2.05 2.65 10.42
C ALA A 308 1.77 2.37 8.94
N PRO A 309 2.68 2.62 7.98
CA PRO A 309 2.46 2.31 6.57
C PRO A 309 2.21 0.82 6.31
N ILE A 310 3.03 -0.07 6.91
CA ILE A 310 2.87 -1.51 6.81
C ILE A 310 1.51 -1.94 7.40
N SER A 311 1.13 -1.36 8.54
CA SER A 311 -0.15 -1.66 9.19
C SER A 311 -1.35 -1.27 8.35
N VAL A 312 -1.33 -0.08 7.77
CA VAL A 312 -2.37 0.40 6.85
C VAL A 312 -2.45 -0.52 5.63
N LEU A 313 -1.30 -0.87 5.04
CA LEU A 313 -1.24 -1.78 3.90
C LEU A 313 -1.87 -3.15 4.23
N CYS A 314 -1.39 -3.82 5.27
CA CYS A 314 -1.89 -5.14 5.69
C CYS A 314 -3.39 -5.12 6.01
N PHE A 315 -3.87 -4.05 6.66
CA PHE A 315 -5.28 -3.87 6.94
C PHE A 315 -6.12 -3.82 5.66
N PHE A 316 -5.73 -2.99 4.68
CA PHE A 316 -6.50 -2.85 3.45
C PHE A 316 -6.39 -4.07 2.54
N VAL A 317 -5.24 -4.74 2.48
CA VAL A 317 -5.13 -6.02 1.77
C VAL A 317 -6.05 -7.08 2.39
N THR A 318 -6.08 -7.19 3.73
CA THR A 318 -7.01 -8.09 4.44
C THR A 318 -8.47 -7.76 4.11
N LYS A 319 -8.82 -6.48 4.03
CA LYS A 319 -10.17 -6.03 3.66
C LYS A 319 -10.53 -6.37 2.21
N ILE A 320 -9.62 -6.24 1.25
CA ILE A 320 -9.84 -6.67 -0.13
C ILE A 320 -10.11 -8.17 -0.18
N ILE A 321 -9.23 -8.97 0.42
CA ILE A 321 -9.38 -10.44 0.44
C ILE A 321 -10.73 -10.84 1.03
N THR A 322 -11.17 -10.15 2.09
CA THR A 322 -12.48 -10.37 2.71
C THR A 322 -13.63 -10.02 1.76
N GLU A 323 -13.57 -8.87 1.07
CA GLU A 323 -14.60 -8.49 0.09
C GLU A 323 -14.65 -9.43 -1.11
N MET A 324 -13.51 -9.91 -1.59
CA MET A 324 -13.49 -10.88 -2.69
C MET A 324 -14.12 -12.23 -2.31
N LYS A 325 -13.83 -12.73 -1.10
CA LYS A 325 -14.51 -13.91 -0.54
C LYS A 325 -16.02 -13.67 -0.42
N ARG A 326 -16.42 -12.48 0.02
CA ARG A 326 -17.83 -12.09 0.11
C ARG A 326 -18.52 -12.04 -1.26
N THR A 327 -17.81 -11.69 -2.33
CA THR A 327 -18.35 -11.75 -3.71
C THR A 327 -18.80 -13.17 -4.05
N LYS A 328 -17.94 -14.16 -3.78
CA LYS A 328 -18.26 -15.59 -3.97
C LYS A 328 -19.50 -16.01 -3.18
N ASP A 329 -19.57 -15.63 -1.90
CA ASP A 329 -20.72 -15.96 -1.05
C ASP A 329 -22.01 -15.31 -1.55
N ASN A 330 -21.94 -14.04 -1.99
CA ASN A 330 -23.09 -13.33 -2.55
C ASN A 330 -23.58 -13.99 -3.85
N VAL A 331 -22.68 -14.33 -4.78
CA VAL A 331 -23.03 -15.01 -6.03
C VAL A 331 -23.66 -16.38 -5.74
N SER A 332 -23.10 -17.16 -4.81
CA SER A 332 -23.67 -18.44 -4.39
C SER A 332 -25.09 -18.30 -3.85
N LYS A 333 -25.35 -17.29 -3.01
CA LYS A 333 -26.70 -17.01 -2.49
C LYS A 333 -27.68 -16.66 -3.61
N ILE A 334 -27.26 -15.86 -4.59
CA ILE A 334 -28.11 -15.49 -5.73
C ILE A 334 -28.47 -16.73 -6.56
N ILE A 335 -27.51 -17.64 -6.81
CA ILE A 335 -27.76 -18.91 -7.51
C ILE A 335 -28.83 -19.73 -6.79
N THR A 336 -28.74 -19.85 -5.45
CA THR A 336 -29.71 -20.62 -4.67
C THR A 336 -31.12 -20.03 -4.69
N VAL A 337 -31.24 -18.69 -4.75
CA VAL A 337 -32.54 -17.99 -4.72
C VAL A 337 -33.18 -17.89 -6.10
N ARG A 338 -32.38 -17.85 -7.18
CA ARG A 338 -32.85 -17.61 -8.56
C ARG A 338 -32.65 -18.79 -9.52
N SER A 339 -32.80 -20.00 -9.01
CA SER A 339 -32.59 -21.24 -9.77
C SER A 339 -33.57 -21.48 -10.93
N SER A 340 -34.62 -20.66 -11.07
CA SER A 340 -35.70 -20.84 -12.05
C SER A 340 -35.50 -20.17 -13.41
N ASP A 341 -34.57 -19.23 -13.56
CA ASP A 341 -34.27 -18.56 -14.85
C ASP A 341 -33.00 -19.16 -15.47
N GLY A 342 -33.16 -19.98 -16.52
CA GLY A 342 -32.07 -20.77 -17.11
C GLY A 342 -30.89 -19.91 -17.60
N LEU A 343 -31.15 -18.84 -18.36
CA LEU A 343 -30.08 -18.00 -18.91
C LEU A 343 -29.32 -17.21 -17.84
N PHE A 344 -30.05 -16.72 -16.83
CA PHE A 344 -29.45 -15.99 -15.71
C PHE A 344 -28.63 -16.92 -14.80
N LYS A 345 -29.12 -18.15 -14.60
CA LYS A 345 -28.44 -19.20 -13.84
C LYS A 345 -27.13 -19.61 -14.51
N ASP A 346 -27.13 -19.87 -15.82
CA ASP A 346 -25.93 -20.24 -16.57
C ASP A 346 -24.81 -19.19 -16.45
N GLU A 347 -25.19 -17.91 -16.50
CA GLU A 347 -24.24 -16.80 -16.37
C GLU A 347 -23.70 -16.65 -14.94
N LEU A 348 -24.54 -16.88 -13.92
CA LEU A 348 -24.10 -16.90 -12.52
C LEU A 348 -23.20 -18.09 -12.21
N GLU A 349 -23.49 -19.27 -12.75
CA GLU A 349 -22.65 -20.46 -12.56
C GLU A 349 -21.27 -20.24 -13.18
N LYS A 350 -21.20 -19.67 -14.38
CA LYS A 350 -19.92 -19.24 -14.98
C LYS A 350 -19.17 -18.26 -14.07
N PHE A 351 -19.86 -17.25 -13.56
CA PHE A 351 -19.24 -16.28 -12.65
C PHE A 351 -18.75 -16.95 -11.35
N TYR A 352 -19.53 -17.88 -10.79
CA TYR A 352 -19.16 -18.61 -9.59
C TYR A 352 -17.92 -19.49 -9.80
N ILE A 353 -17.83 -20.17 -10.95
CA ILE A 353 -16.65 -20.97 -11.33
C ILE A 353 -15.42 -20.06 -11.43
N GLU A 354 -15.52 -18.89 -12.06
CA GLU A 354 -14.42 -17.92 -12.11
C GLU A 354 -13.95 -17.51 -10.71
N LEU A 355 -14.89 -17.27 -9.78
CA LEU A 355 -14.60 -16.92 -8.38
C LEU A 355 -13.99 -18.08 -7.57
N LEU A 356 -14.29 -19.33 -7.94
CA LEU A 356 -13.69 -20.51 -7.31
C LEU A 356 -12.21 -20.67 -7.65
N HIS A 357 -11.83 -20.35 -8.89
CA HIS A 357 -10.45 -20.49 -9.36
C HIS A 357 -9.57 -19.26 -9.08
N ALA A 358 -10.15 -18.15 -8.60
CA ALA A 358 -9.39 -16.98 -8.23
C ALA A 358 -8.50 -17.25 -7.00
N ASN A 359 -7.18 -17.08 -7.18
CA ASN A 359 -6.24 -17.11 -6.07
C ASN A 359 -6.24 -15.75 -5.35
N TYR A 360 -6.54 -15.75 -4.06
CA TYR A 360 -6.62 -14.55 -3.21
C TYR A 360 -5.34 -14.29 -2.40
N ASN A 361 -4.30 -15.12 -2.56
CA ASN A 361 -3.05 -14.94 -1.83
C ASN A 361 -2.25 -13.78 -2.42
N ILE A 362 -2.19 -12.68 -1.67
CA ILE A 362 -1.36 -11.53 -2.00
C ILE A 362 -0.04 -11.67 -1.24
N THR A 363 1.06 -11.87 -1.96
CA THR A 363 2.37 -12.16 -1.39
C THR A 363 3.46 -11.22 -1.89
N ALA A 364 4.45 -10.93 -1.05
CA ALA A 364 5.68 -10.26 -1.46
C ALA A 364 6.64 -11.28 -2.09
N CYS A 365 6.63 -11.40 -3.42
CA CYS A 365 7.45 -12.34 -4.19
C CYS A 365 7.37 -13.81 -3.73
N GLY A 366 6.25 -14.23 -3.13
CA GLY A 366 6.07 -15.58 -2.61
C GLY A 366 6.71 -15.84 -1.24
N PHE A 367 7.46 -14.90 -0.65
CA PHE A 367 8.10 -15.09 0.66
C PHE A 367 7.11 -15.03 1.83
N PHE A 368 6.29 -13.98 1.88
CA PHE A 368 5.27 -13.82 2.93
C PHE A 368 3.98 -13.22 2.37
N LYS A 369 2.87 -13.51 3.06
CA LYS A 369 1.56 -12.92 2.75
C LYS A 369 1.51 -11.49 3.27
N ILE A 370 0.97 -10.57 2.46
CA ILE A 370 0.82 -9.15 2.81
C ILE A 370 -0.56 -8.96 3.43
N ASP A 371 -0.87 -9.65 4.52
CA ASP A 371 -2.11 -9.51 5.28
C ASP A 371 -1.79 -9.27 6.76
N ASN A 372 -2.80 -9.26 7.62
CA ASN A 372 -2.58 -9.03 9.06
C ASN A 372 -1.66 -10.07 9.72
N SER A 373 -1.40 -11.24 9.11
CA SER A 373 -0.42 -12.20 9.63
C SER A 373 1.01 -11.67 9.56
N LEU A 374 1.33 -10.78 8.61
CA LEU A 374 2.63 -10.11 8.54
C LEU A 374 2.87 -9.21 9.75
N LEU A 375 1.85 -8.47 10.19
CA LEU A 375 1.96 -7.65 11.41
C LEU A 375 2.19 -8.53 12.62
N SER A 376 1.45 -9.63 12.75
CA SER A 376 1.68 -10.61 13.82
C SER A 376 3.11 -11.11 13.80
N LEU A 377 3.67 -11.42 12.62
CA LEU A 377 5.06 -11.88 12.48
C LEU A 377 6.06 -10.80 12.94
N ILE A 378 5.87 -9.55 12.53
CA ILE A 378 6.74 -8.43 12.94
C ILE A 378 6.67 -8.23 14.46
N PHE A 379 5.48 -8.18 15.05
CA PHE A 379 5.33 -8.04 16.51
C PHE A 379 5.92 -9.21 17.28
N THR A 380 5.71 -10.45 16.84
CA THR A 380 6.33 -11.62 17.45
C THR A 380 7.85 -11.54 17.36
N GLY A 381 8.40 -11.14 16.21
CA GLY A 381 9.85 -10.94 16.05
C GLY A 381 10.41 -9.90 17.01
N ILE A 382 9.74 -8.76 17.17
CA ILE A 382 10.11 -7.72 18.14
C ILE A 382 10.07 -8.26 19.58
N ILE A 383 8.99 -8.94 19.98
CA ILE A 383 8.84 -9.47 21.35
C ILE A 383 9.94 -10.49 21.68
N VAL A 384 10.21 -11.42 20.76
CA VAL A 384 11.27 -12.43 20.93
C VAL A 384 12.64 -11.75 21.07
N TYR A 385 12.90 -10.72 20.26
CA TYR A 385 14.12 -9.94 20.38
C TYR A 385 14.22 -9.23 21.73
N CYS A 386 13.17 -8.53 22.18
CA CYS A 386 13.14 -7.87 23.49
C CYS A 386 13.47 -8.83 24.62
N PHE A 387 12.84 -10.00 24.62
CA PHE A 387 13.05 -11.01 25.65
C PHE A 387 14.48 -11.53 25.65
N THR A 388 15.05 -11.75 24.46
CA THR A 388 16.45 -12.21 24.31
C THR A 388 17.43 -11.16 24.82
N VAL A 389 17.23 -9.88 24.47
CA VAL A 389 18.08 -8.76 24.94
C VAL A 389 17.96 -8.59 26.46
N GLN A 390 16.75 -8.67 27.02
CA GLN A 390 16.55 -8.58 28.45
C GLN A 390 17.26 -9.71 29.21
N GLN A 391 17.13 -10.96 28.75
CA GLN A 391 17.83 -12.10 29.35
C GLN A 391 19.35 -11.98 29.26
N ALA A 392 19.87 -11.44 28.17
CA ALA A 392 21.31 -11.19 28.04
C ALA A 392 21.78 -10.16 29.07
N HIS A 393 21.02 -9.06 29.25
CA HIS A 393 21.35 -8.02 30.21
C HIS A 393 21.27 -8.50 31.67
N GLU A 394 20.30 -9.35 32.01
CA GLU A 394 20.19 -9.95 33.35
C GLU A 394 21.43 -10.81 33.68
N LYS A 395 21.89 -11.62 32.73
CA LYS A 395 23.10 -12.44 32.90
C LYS A 395 24.38 -11.62 33.02
N GLU A 396 24.51 -10.52 32.28
CA GLU A 396 25.65 -9.62 32.40
C GLU A 396 25.70 -8.99 33.79
N ASN A 397 24.55 -8.56 34.33
CA ASN A 397 24.46 -8.02 35.69
C ASN A 397 24.80 -9.07 36.76
N GLU A 398 24.35 -10.32 36.61
CA GLU A 398 24.72 -11.42 37.51
C GLU A 398 26.23 -11.74 37.44
N GLY A 399 26.81 -11.74 36.24
CA GLY A 399 28.25 -11.93 36.03
C GLY A 399 29.09 -10.79 36.65
N PHE A 400 28.60 -9.54 36.55
CA PHE A 400 29.24 -8.37 37.16
C PHE A 400 29.18 -8.44 38.70
N LEU A 401 28.05 -8.89 39.26
CA LEU A 401 27.90 -9.13 40.70
C LEU A 401 28.81 -10.27 41.19
N LEU A 402 29.00 -11.33 40.41
CA LEU A 402 29.93 -12.42 40.77
C LEU A 402 31.40 -11.97 40.72
N SER A 403 31.80 -11.19 39.70
CA SER A 403 33.17 -10.66 39.57
C SER A 403 33.51 -9.63 40.64
N SER A 404 32.54 -8.81 41.06
CA SER A 404 32.71 -7.83 42.14
C SER A 404 32.79 -8.50 43.51
N PHE A 405 32.00 -9.57 43.75
CA PHE A 405 32.15 -10.41 44.94
C PHE A 405 33.51 -11.11 45.02
N ILE A 406 34.06 -11.61 43.91
CA ILE A 406 35.40 -12.23 43.87
C ILE A 406 36.52 -11.19 44.04
N SER A 407 36.28 -9.92 43.73
CA SER A 407 37.26 -8.84 43.97
C SER A 407 37.29 -8.31 45.41
N ILE A 408 36.27 -8.66 46.21
CA ILE A 408 36.11 -8.21 47.61
C ILE A 408 36.55 -9.29 48.63
N ILE A 409 36.70 -10.55 48.19
CA ILE A 409 37.34 -11.65 48.94
C ILE A 409 38.81 -11.69 48.56
#